data_AF-A0A9E5FLP9-F1
#
_entry.id   AF-A0A9E5FLP9-F1
#
_cell.length_a   1.000
_cell.length_b   1.000
_cell.length_c   1.000
_cell.angle_alpha   90.00
_cell.angle_beta   90.00
_cell.angle_gamma   90.00
#
_symmetry.space_group_name_H-M   'P 1'
#
loop_
_entity.id
_entity.type
_entity.pdbx_description
1 polymer ?
#
loop_
_entity_poly.entity_id
_entity_poly.type
_entity_poly.pdbx_seq_one_letter_code
_entity_poly.pdbx_strand_id
1 'polypeptide(L)'
;MMAPNFMAFGIPGIGGGFHLSSIGTEEQFYIFWPWLIKWVENLLIPLFFIFIVFALAPNLLDYLNNNFFEKKSTTYQFIQQLRIFTEYFKIDCMALGGVFAFFYFKKKNKILNFFFLRNTQIISLIVGFGFWLFGINIPIFRDEFFALFFAVIILNTAVNPHKIISFDYKWLNYIGKISYGIFVYHWIVILFVMNIIIQFKENLFLFNSLLYAGSISLTILIAHFSFFKFERYFLKFKDRFTQINSQSINK
;
A
#
# COMPACT_ATOMS: atom_id res chain seq x y z
N MET A 1 9.95 -6.15 17.50
CA MET A 1 9.61 -6.62 16.14
C MET A 1 10.04 -5.49 15.21
N MET A 2 11.19 -5.62 14.53
CA MET A 2 11.67 -4.57 13.62
C MET A 2 10.70 -4.51 12.44
N ALA A 3 10.16 -3.31 12.18
CA ALA A 3 9.22 -3.13 11.08
C ALA A 3 9.91 -3.52 9.75
N PRO A 4 9.26 -4.30 8.88
CA PRO A 4 9.86 -4.84 7.65
C PRO A 4 10.54 -3.82 6.73
N ASN A 5 10.16 -2.54 6.79
CA ASN A 5 10.82 -1.46 6.05
C ASN A 5 12.25 -1.14 6.55
N PHE A 6 12.61 -1.50 7.79
CA PHE A 6 13.99 -1.41 8.29
C PHE A 6 14.93 -2.44 7.65
N MET A 7 14.42 -3.41 6.87
CA MET A 7 15.28 -4.30 6.09
C MET A 7 16.14 -3.55 5.06
N ALA A 8 15.77 -2.31 4.70
CA ALA A 8 16.61 -1.39 3.93
C ALA A 8 17.97 -1.07 4.58
N PHE A 9 18.11 -1.20 5.91
CA PHE A 9 19.36 -0.97 6.64
C PHE A 9 20.27 -2.21 6.75
N GLY A 10 20.03 -3.23 5.92
CA GLY A 10 21.02 -4.29 5.69
C GLY A 10 20.91 -5.48 6.63
N ILE A 11 19.75 -6.15 6.68
CA ILE A 11 19.74 -7.60 6.90
C ILE A 11 19.70 -8.28 5.52
N PRO A 12 20.86 -8.58 4.90
CA PRO A 12 20.90 -9.38 3.69
C PRO A 12 20.53 -10.82 4.06
N GLY A 13 19.38 -11.31 3.58
CA GLY A 13 19.02 -12.71 3.85
C GLY A 13 17.57 -13.10 3.61
N ILE A 14 16.65 -12.13 3.50
CA ILE A 14 15.26 -12.44 3.15
C ILE A 14 14.85 -11.52 2.00
N GLY A 15 15.18 -11.89 0.77
CA GLY A 15 14.67 -11.20 -0.42
C GLY A 15 13.13 -11.09 -0.42
N GLY A 16 12.47 -11.97 0.33
CA GLY A 16 11.03 -11.97 0.59
C GLY A 16 10.59 -11.08 1.74
N GLY A 17 11.46 -10.36 2.42
CA GLY A 17 11.06 -9.46 3.50
C GLY A 17 10.65 -8.07 3.00
N PHE A 18 11.18 -7.67 1.83
CA PHE A 18 10.92 -6.37 1.24
C PHE A 18 9.45 -6.16 0.87
N HIS A 19 8.73 -7.21 0.45
CA HIS A 19 7.29 -7.06 0.17
C HIS A 19 6.51 -6.70 1.43
N LEU A 20 6.94 -7.14 2.62
CA LEU A 20 6.25 -6.83 3.89
C LEU A 20 6.45 -5.36 4.34
N SER A 21 7.26 -4.56 3.63
CA SER A 21 7.51 -3.14 3.95
C SER A 21 6.24 -2.29 3.98
N SER A 22 5.23 -2.62 3.16
CA SER A 22 3.93 -1.93 3.20
C SER A 22 3.16 -2.22 4.48
N ILE A 23 3.14 -3.47 4.96
CA ILE A 23 2.55 -3.83 6.27
C ILE A 23 3.28 -3.10 7.39
N GLY A 24 4.61 -3.06 7.34
CA GLY A 24 5.41 -2.32 8.33
C GLY A 24 5.06 -0.84 8.38
N THR A 25 4.86 -0.22 7.21
CA THR A 25 4.43 1.19 7.10
C THR A 25 3.03 1.38 7.65
N GLU A 26 2.11 0.45 7.38
CA GLU A 26 0.74 0.47 7.91
C GLU A 26 0.69 0.34 9.44
N GLU A 27 1.46 -0.59 10.01
CA GLU A 27 1.57 -0.75 11.47
C GLU A 27 2.13 0.51 12.13
N GLN A 28 3.19 1.10 11.54
CA GLN A 28 3.76 2.36 12.01
C GLN A 28 2.72 3.48 11.95
N PHE A 29 1.99 3.60 10.83
CA PHE A 29 0.91 4.55 10.69
C PHE A 29 -0.11 4.40 11.83
N TYR A 30 -0.62 3.20 12.11
CA TYR A 30 -1.60 2.99 13.19
C TYR A 30 -1.05 3.31 14.58
N ILE A 31 0.25 3.16 14.80
CA ILE A 31 0.89 3.56 16.05
C ILE A 31 0.94 5.08 16.16
N PHE A 32 1.35 5.81 15.12
CA PHE A 32 1.60 7.25 15.18
C PHE A 32 0.35 8.13 14.99
N TRP A 33 -0.56 7.73 14.09
CA TRP A 33 -1.71 8.56 13.68
C TRP A 33 -2.68 8.94 14.82
N PRO A 34 -3.00 8.05 15.78
CA PRO A 34 -3.88 8.40 16.89
C PRO A 34 -3.35 9.55 17.75
N TRP A 35 -2.03 9.61 17.97
CA TRP A 35 -1.38 10.69 18.73
C TRP A 35 -1.43 12.01 17.95
N LEU A 36 -1.21 11.96 16.63
CA LEU A 36 -1.32 13.13 15.76
C LEU A 36 -2.74 13.73 15.83
N ILE A 37 -3.77 12.89 15.74
CA ILE A 37 -5.19 13.29 15.84
C ILE A 37 -5.52 13.85 17.22
N LYS A 38 -4.96 13.26 18.28
CA LYS A 38 -5.20 13.69 19.67
C LYS A 38 -4.59 15.06 19.97
N TRP A 39 -3.43 15.37 19.39
CA TRP A 39 -2.65 16.56 19.76
C TRP A 39 -2.83 17.74 18.82
N VAL A 40 -3.30 17.53 17.59
CA VAL A 40 -3.41 18.59 16.58
C VAL A 40 -4.86 18.88 16.22
N GLU A 41 -5.33 20.10 16.51
CA GLU A 41 -6.70 20.53 16.19
C GLU A 41 -6.95 20.64 14.68
N ASN A 42 -5.97 21.18 13.94
CA ASN A 42 -6.01 21.31 12.49
C ASN A 42 -5.08 20.31 11.80
N LEU A 43 -5.59 19.11 11.58
CA LEU A 43 -4.86 18.01 10.95
C LEU A 43 -4.36 18.30 9.53
N LEU A 44 -4.93 19.25 8.79
CA LEU A 44 -4.47 19.49 7.41
C LEU A 44 -3.00 19.92 7.34
N ILE A 45 -2.55 20.78 8.26
CA ILE A 45 -1.18 21.30 8.26
C ILE A 45 -0.15 20.18 8.43
N PRO A 46 -0.21 19.33 9.48
CA PRO A 46 0.75 18.24 9.60
C PRO A 46 0.61 17.21 8.49
N LEU A 47 -0.59 16.96 7.94
CA LEU A 47 -0.76 16.03 6.83
C LEU A 47 -0.05 16.50 5.56
N PHE A 48 -0.23 17.78 5.18
CA PHE A 48 0.50 18.35 4.06
C PHE A 48 2.00 18.44 4.32
N PHE A 49 2.40 18.74 5.56
CA PHE A 49 3.81 18.75 5.94
C PHE A 49 4.44 17.36 5.77
N ILE A 50 3.81 16.30 6.30
CA ILE A 50 4.27 14.92 6.13
C ILE A 50 4.33 14.56 4.65
N PHE A 51 3.27 14.85 3.88
CA PHE A 51 3.24 14.59 2.45
C PHE A 51 4.42 15.26 1.72
N ILE A 52 4.62 16.56 1.90
CA ILE A 52 5.68 17.31 1.22
C ILE A 52 7.07 16.82 1.64
N VAL A 53 7.30 16.63 2.93
CA VAL A 53 8.62 16.21 3.45
C VAL A 53 8.99 14.84 2.92
N PHE A 54 8.08 13.86 2.99
CA PHE A 54 8.38 12.49 2.57
C PHE A 54 8.36 12.29 1.06
N ALA A 55 7.58 13.07 0.30
CA ALA A 55 7.64 13.06 -1.17
C ALA A 55 8.96 13.64 -1.71
N LEU A 56 9.53 14.64 -1.02
CA LEU A 56 10.79 15.28 -1.43
C LEU A 56 12.02 14.58 -0.86
N ALA A 57 11.91 13.87 0.26
CA ALA A 57 13.05 13.29 0.96
C ALA A 57 13.91 12.34 0.10
N PRO A 58 13.35 11.37 -0.67
CA PRO A 58 14.18 10.48 -1.50
C PRO A 58 14.98 11.25 -2.57
N ASN A 59 14.34 12.23 -3.20
CA ASN A 59 14.95 13.06 -4.24
C ASN A 59 16.06 13.95 -3.66
N LEU A 60 15.82 14.54 -2.48
CA LEU A 60 16.81 15.36 -1.78
C LEU A 60 18.00 14.50 -1.32
N LEU A 61 17.74 13.32 -0.74
CA LEU A 61 18.79 12.41 -0.29
C LEU A 61 19.63 11.92 -1.47
N ASP A 62 19.02 11.62 -2.62
CA ASP A 62 19.75 11.23 -3.82
C ASP A 62 20.63 12.36 -4.36
N TYR A 63 20.08 13.59 -4.42
CA TYR A 63 20.82 14.77 -4.82
C TYR A 63 22.01 15.04 -3.89
N LEU A 64 21.80 14.95 -2.57
CA LEU A 64 22.87 15.13 -1.58
C LEU A 64 23.94 14.06 -1.76
N ASN A 65 23.54 12.80 -1.93
CA ASN A 65 24.46 11.68 -2.06
C ASN A 65 25.36 11.81 -3.29
N ASN A 66 24.79 12.19 -4.43
CA ASN A 66 25.50 12.27 -5.70
C ASN A 66 26.42 13.49 -5.83
N ASN A 67 26.14 14.60 -5.13
CA ASN A 67 26.91 15.84 -5.27
C ASN A 67 27.95 16.07 -4.14
N PHE A 68 27.72 15.51 -2.95
CA PHE A 68 28.55 15.83 -1.78
C PHE A 68 29.35 14.66 -1.22
N PHE A 69 29.08 13.42 -1.62
CA PHE A 69 29.70 12.24 -1.02
C PHE A 69 30.34 11.32 -2.05
N GLU A 70 31.54 10.82 -1.75
CA GLU A 70 32.21 9.84 -2.60
C GLU A 70 31.50 8.48 -2.53
N LYS A 71 31.28 7.84 -3.70
CA LYS A 71 30.53 6.58 -3.84
C LYS A 71 31.03 5.42 -2.96
N LYS A 72 32.30 5.43 -2.56
CA LYS A 72 32.92 4.39 -1.72
C LYS A 72 32.87 4.71 -0.22
N SER A 73 32.47 5.92 0.16
CA SER A 73 32.41 6.33 1.56
C SER A 73 31.31 5.59 2.32
N THR A 74 31.54 5.33 3.61
CA THR A 74 30.52 4.77 4.51
C THR A 74 29.30 5.70 4.61
N THR A 75 29.52 7.01 4.55
CA THR A 75 28.45 8.02 4.54
C THR A 75 27.57 7.90 3.29
N TYR A 76 28.15 7.67 2.12
CA TYR A 76 27.37 7.47 0.89
C TYR A 76 26.45 6.25 1.00
N GLN A 77 26.94 5.14 1.56
CA GLN A 77 26.14 3.94 1.77
C GLN A 77 25.01 4.17 2.78
N PHE A 78 25.27 4.92 3.86
CA PHE A 78 24.26 5.24 4.84
C PHE A 78 23.14 6.14 4.27
N ILE A 79 23.50 7.20 3.54
CA ILE A 79 22.51 8.08 2.88
C ILE A 79 21.71 7.30 1.82
N GLN A 80 22.38 6.40 1.10
CA GLN A 80 21.74 5.49 0.16
C GLN A 80 20.70 4.59 0.83
N GLN A 81 21.01 4.02 2.01
CA GLN A 81 20.05 3.23 2.80
C GLN A 81 18.88 4.07 3.31
N LEU A 82 19.15 5.29 3.79
CA LEU A 82 18.11 6.23 4.20
C LEU A 82 17.18 6.58 3.04
N ARG A 83 17.74 6.83 1.85
CA ARG A 83 16.95 7.09 0.63
C ARG A 83 16.01 5.93 0.33
N ILE A 84 16.55 4.71 0.29
CA ILE A 84 15.76 3.49 0.07
C ILE A 84 14.68 3.36 1.14
N PHE A 85 15.02 3.53 2.41
CA PHE A 85 14.05 3.49 3.50
C PHE A 85 12.91 4.50 3.29
N THR A 86 13.23 5.76 3.00
CA THR A 86 12.21 6.79 2.72
C THR A 86 11.36 6.49 1.49
N GLU A 87 11.96 5.85 0.48
CA GLU A 87 11.24 5.44 -0.73
C GLU A 87 10.21 4.33 -0.44
N TYR A 88 10.51 3.39 0.44
CA TYR A 88 9.58 2.32 0.83
C TYR A 88 8.62 2.71 1.97
N PHE A 89 9.00 3.68 2.80
CA PHE A 89 8.17 4.20 3.87
C PHE A 89 7.14 5.19 3.31
N LYS A 90 6.13 4.65 2.60
CA LYS A 90 5.06 5.37 1.87
C LYS A 90 4.04 6.10 2.76
N ILE A 91 4.53 6.83 3.76
CA ILE A 91 3.72 7.59 4.72
C ILE A 91 3.12 8.86 4.07
N ASP A 92 3.76 9.38 3.03
CA ASP A 92 3.27 10.45 2.17
C ASP A 92 1.94 10.07 1.50
N CYS A 93 1.87 8.90 0.87
CA CYS A 93 0.63 8.39 0.26
C CYS A 93 -0.50 8.25 1.29
N MET A 94 -0.17 7.77 2.50
CA MET A 94 -1.14 7.65 3.60
C MET A 94 -1.59 9.02 4.12
N ALA A 95 -0.68 10.00 4.19
CA ALA A 95 -1.01 11.37 4.57
C ALA A 95 -1.98 12.00 3.56
N LEU A 96 -1.76 11.76 2.26
CA LEU A 96 -2.69 12.20 1.21
C LEU A 96 -4.08 11.57 1.41
N GLY A 97 -4.17 10.26 1.67
CA GLY A 97 -5.44 9.61 2.03
C GLY A 97 -6.09 10.24 3.27
N GLY A 98 -5.29 10.60 4.27
CA GLY A 98 -5.71 11.35 5.46
C GLY A 98 -6.29 12.73 5.14
N VAL A 99 -5.73 13.46 4.16
CA VAL A 99 -6.27 14.76 3.70
C VAL A 99 -7.68 14.58 3.13
N PHE A 100 -7.89 13.57 2.28
CA PHE A 100 -9.19 13.26 1.71
C PHE A 100 -10.20 12.85 2.79
N ALA A 101 -9.78 12.03 3.76
CA ALA A 101 -10.60 11.67 4.91
C ALA A 101 -10.95 12.90 5.77
N PHE A 102 -10.02 13.84 5.96
CA PHE A 102 -10.28 15.10 6.67
C PHE A 102 -11.33 15.95 5.95
N PHE A 103 -11.25 16.09 4.62
CA PHE A 103 -12.24 16.84 3.84
C PHE A 103 -13.64 16.24 3.97
N TYR A 104 -13.75 14.92 3.99
CA TYR A 104 -15.01 14.23 4.25
C TYR A 104 -15.51 14.51 5.68
N PHE A 105 -14.68 14.28 6.69
CA PHE A 105 -15.08 14.40 8.10
C PHE A 105 -15.48 15.83 8.49
N LYS A 106 -14.73 16.83 8.00
CA LYS A 106 -15.04 18.26 8.20
C LYS A 106 -16.10 18.80 7.23
N LYS A 107 -16.77 17.92 6.45
CA LYS A 107 -17.86 18.25 5.51
C LYS A 107 -17.50 19.43 4.59
N LYS A 108 -16.31 19.39 3.99
CA LYS A 108 -15.84 20.44 3.05
C LYS A 108 -16.53 20.28 1.69
N ASN A 109 -17.84 20.55 1.65
CA ASN A 109 -18.73 20.25 0.53
C ASN A 109 -18.25 20.81 -0.82
N LYS A 110 -17.64 22.01 -0.86
CA LYS A 110 -17.12 22.57 -2.11
C LYS A 110 -16.03 21.69 -2.74
N ILE A 111 -15.12 21.16 -1.91
CA ILE A 111 -14.02 20.28 -2.35
C ILE A 111 -14.57 18.89 -2.70
N LEU A 112 -15.44 18.35 -1.84
CA LEU A 112 -16.07 17.04 -2.07
C LEU A 112 -16.89 17.02 -3.37
N ASN A 113 -17.69 18.06 -3.62
CA ASN A 113 -18.49 18.18 -4.83
C ASN A 113 -17.63 18.13 -6.08
N PHE A 114 -16.44 18.76 -6.07
CA PHE A 114 -15.49 18.69 -7.18
C PHE A 114 -14.99 17.25 -7.42
N PHE A 115 -14.62 16.53 -6.36
CA PHE A 115 -14.16 15.15 -6.47
C PHE A 115 -15.27 14.15 -6.80
N PHE A 116 -16.53 14.49 -6.50
CA PHE A 116 -17.70 13.68 -6.81
C PHE A 116 -18.23 13.87 -8.23
N LEU A 117 -17.76 14.88 -8.97
CA LEU A 117 -18.13 15.08 -10.37
C LEU A 117 -17.81 13.82 -11.19
N ARG A 118 -18.73 13.46 -12.08
CA ARG A 118 -18.59 12.30 -12.96
C ARG A 118 -17.30 12.37 -13.80
N ASN A 119 -16.94 13.56 -14.28
CA ASN A 119 -15.71 13.78 -15.04
C ASN A 119 -14.46 13.49 -14.19
N THR A 120 -14.43 13.97 -12.94
CA THR A 120 -13.31 13.73 -12.03
C THR A 120 -13.14 12.24 -11.72
N GLN A 121 -14.24 11.51 -11.53
CA GLN A 121 -14.22 10.06 -11.35
C GLN A 121 -13.66 9.33 -12.58
N ILE A 122 -14.17 9.65 -13.78
CA ILE A 122 -13.72 9.03 -15.04
C ILE A 122 -12.24 9.33 -15.29
N ILE A 123 -11.83 10.59 -15.13
CA ILE A 123 -10.42 11.00 -15.27
C ILE A 123 -9.56 10.22 -14.29
N SER A 124 -9.98 10.10 -13.02
CA SER A 124 -9.19 9.37 -12.02
C SER A 124 -9.07 7.89 -12.33
N LEU A 125 -10.12 7.27 -12.86
CA LEU A 125 -10.08 5.87 -13.30
C LEU A 125 -9.18 5.67 -14.52
N ILE A 126 -9.36 6.49 -15.56
CA ILE A 126 -8.59 6.36 -16.81
C ILE A 126 -7.12 6.70 -16.57
N VAL A 127 -6.83 7.81 -15.89
CA VAL A 127 -5.44 8.21 -15.63
C VAL A 127 -4.81 7.26 -14.62
N GLY A 128 -5.47 6.98 -13.50
CA GLY A 128 -4.95 6.09 -12.46
C GLY A 128 -4.66 4.69 -12.96
N PHE A 129 -5.65 3.99 -13.53
CA PHE A 129 -5.45 2.63 -14.05
C PHE A 129 -4.74 2.61 -15.39
N GLY A 130 -5.00 3.55 -16.29
CA GLY A 130 -4.37 3.59 -17.60
C GLY A 130 -2.86 3.79 -17.51
N PHE A 131 -2.39 4.79 -16.76
CA PHE A 131 -0.95 5.02 -16.61
C PHE A 131 -0.26 3.82 -15.95
N TRP A 132 -0.93 3.19 -14.99
CA TRP A 132 -0.44 1.99 -14.32
C TRP A 132 -0.33 0.79 -15.28
N LEU A 133 -1.37 0.53 -16.09
CA LEU A 133 -1.39 -0.57 -17.06
C LEU A 133 -0.39 -0.40 -18.21
N PHE A 134 -0.21 0.83 -18.69
CA PHE A 134 0.75 1.13 -19.76
C PHE A 134 2.19 1.31 -19.25
N GLY A 135 2.43 1.20 -17.94
CA GLY A 135 3.75 1.34 -17.35
C GLY A 135 4.37 2.73 -17.58
N ILE A 136 3.55 3.78 -17.66
CA ILE A 136 4.03 5.15 -17.85
C ILE A 136 4.80 5.56 -16.60
N ASN A 137 6.11 5.79 -16.75
CA ASN A 137 6.98 6.12 -15.64
C ASN A 137 7.13 7.63 -15.48
N ILE A 138 6.83 8.14 -14.28
CA ILE A 138 7.04 9.53 -13.88
C ILE A 138 8.31 9.57 -13.01
N PRO A 139 9.34 10.34 -13.37
CA PRO A 139 10.67 10.18 -12.79
C PRO A 139 10.82 10.65 -11.33
N ILE A 140 9.99 11.58 -10.84
CA ILE A 140 10.24 12.27 -9.55
C ILE A 140 9.10 12.05 -8.54
N PHE A 141 7.84 12.03 -8.99
CA PHE A 141 6.65 11.93 -8.13
C PHE A 141 5.71 10.83 -8.62
N ARG A 142 6.23 9.61 -8.74
CA ARG A 142 5.45 8.50 -9.30
C ARG A 142 4.33 8.08 -8.37
N ASP A 143 4.67 7.76 -7.13
CA ASP A 143 3.74 7.09 -6.23
C ASP A 143 2.73 8.09 -5.66
N GLU A 144 3.13 9.35 -5.48
CA GLU A 144 2.29 10.48 -5.10
C GLU A 144 1.27 10.83 -6.19
N PHE A 145 1.69 10.77 -7.46
CA PHE A 145 0.79 10.95 -8.59
C PHE A 145 -0.31 9.89 -8.59
N PHE A 146 0.06 8.62 -8.44
CA PHE A 146 -0.93 7.54 -8.34
C PHE A 146 -1.78 7.65 -7.08
N ALA A 147 -1.18 8.00 -5.93
CA ALA A 147 -1.89 8.16 -4.67
C ALA A 147 -3.02 9.19 -4.77
N LEU A 148 -2.82 10.28 -5.53
CA LEU A 148 -3.86 11.28 -5.76
C LEU A 148 -5.08 10.69 -6.47
N PHE A 149 -4.88 9.97 -7.57
CA PHE A 149 -6.00 9.38 -8.30
C PHE A 149 -6.65 8.25 -7.52
N PHE A 150 -5.87 7.40 -6.85
CA PHE A 150 -6.41 6.36 -5.99
C PHE A 150 -7.15 6.92 -4.78
N ALA A 151 -6.71 8.02 -4.18
CA ALA A 151 -7.45 8.69 -3.11
C ALA A 151 -8.83 9.20 -3.60
N VAL A 152 -8.90 9.75 -4.82
CA VAL A 152 -10.18 10.14 -5.43
C VAL A 152 -11.07 8.92 -5.69
N ILE A 153 -10.52 7.82 -6.22
CA ILE A 153 -11.26 6.58 -6.45
C ILE A 153 -11.80 6.03 -5.13
N ILE A 154 -10.96 5.91 -4.10
CA ILE A 154 -11.32 5.42 -2.77
C ILE A 154 -12.42 6.31 -2.17
N LEU A 155 -12.23 7.64 -2.16
CA LEU A 155 -13.22 8.58 -1.65
C LEU A 155 -14.59 8.38 -2.34
N ASN A 156 -14.60 8.27 -3.68
CA ASN A 156 -15.85 8.07 -4.41
C ASN A 156 -16.49 6.70 -4.11
N THR A 157 -15.71 5.62 -4.13
CA THR A 157 -16.24 4.28 -3.88
C THR A 157 -16.78 4.09 -2.46
N ALA A 158 -16.18 4.78 -1.48
CA ALA A 158 -16.52 4.68 -0.07
C ALA A 158 -17.74 5.54 0.32
N VAL A 159 -17.83 6.78 -0.17
CA VAL A 159 -18.81 7.75 0.35
C VAL A 159 -19.67 8.47 -0.69
N ASN A 160 -19.38 8.37 -2.00
CA ASN A 160 -20.18 9.07 -3.01
C ASN A 160 -21.46 8.27 -3.33
N PRO A 161 -22.67 8.86 -3.17
CA PRO A 161 -23.92 8.22 -3.57
C PRO A 161 -24.03 7.96 -5.08
N HIS A 162 -23.35 8.75 -5.89
CA HIS A 162 -23.35 8.67 -7.37
C HIS A 162 -22.01 8.11 -7.89
N LYS A 163 -21.47 7.10 -7.20
CA LYS A 163 -20.23 6.40 -7.60
C LYS A 163 -20.42 5.63 -8.91
N ILE A 164 -19.47 5.76 -9.84
CA ILE A 164 -19.46 5.02 -11.11
C ILE A 164 -19.12 3.54 -10.88
N ILE A 165 -18.17 3.27 -9.99
CA ILE A 165 -17.71 1.93 -9.63
C ILE A 165 -18.08 1.66 -8.18
N SER A 166 -18.69 0.50 -7.93
CA SER A 166 -18.90 -0.05 -6.60
C SER A 166 -18.02 -1.28 -6.39
N PHE A 167 -17.50 -1.43 -5.17
CA PHE A 167 -16.72 -2.61 -4.77
C PHE A 167 -17.48 -3.49 -3.77
N ASP A 168 -18.79 -3.23 -3.57
CA ASP A 168 -19.63 -3.88 -2.57
C ASP A 168 -20.15 -5.27 -3.00
N TYR A 169 -19.47 -5.93 -3.93
CA TYR A 169 -19.82 -7.27 -4.40
C TYR A 169 -19.35 -8.34 -3.42
N LYS A 170 -20.19 -9.36 -3.16
CA LYS A 170 -19.92 -10.43 -2.18
C LYS A 170 -18.56 -11.12 -2.40
N TRP A 171 -18.22 -11.44 -3.64
CA TRP A 171 -16.97 -12.11 -3.99
C TRP A 171 -15.75 -11.20 -3.76
N LEU A 172 -15.87 -9.91 -4.05
CA LEU A 172 -14.80 -8.94 -3.89
C LEU A 172 -14.55 -8.64 -2.40
N ASN A 173 -15.63 -8.52 -1.61
CA ASN A 173 -15.56 -8.45 -0.16
C ASN A 173 -14.88 -9.69 0.45
N TYR A 174 -15.14 -10.87 -0.12
CA TYR A 174 -14.49 -12.09 0.32
C TYR A 174 -13.00 -12.12 -0.02
N ILE A 175 -12.61 -11.73 -1.23
CA ILE A 175 -11.19 -11.57 -1.60
C ILE A 175 -10.51 -10.55 -0.69
N GLY A 176 -11.20 -9.44 -0.38
CA GLY A 176 -10.73 -8.45 0.59
C GLY A 176 -10.45 -9.04 1.97
N LYS A 177 -11.31 -9.94 2.46
CA LYS A 177 -11.10 -10.63 3.75
C LYS A 177 -9.85 -11.50 3.76
N ILE A 178 -9.53 -12.19 2.67
CA ILE A 178 -8.33 -13.05 2.59
C ILE A 178 -7.09 -12.31 2.04
N SER A 179 -7.21 -11.01 1.72
CA SER A 179 -6.18 -10.23 1.04
C SER A 179 -4.88 -10.13 1.82
N TYR A 180 -4.96 -10.03 3.15
CA TYR A 180 -3.79 -10.06 4.03
C TYR A 180 -2.99 -11.35 3.87
N GLY A 181 -3.67 -12.51 3.90
CA GLY A 181 -3.04 -13.80 3.66
C GLY A 181 -2.43 -13.89 2.26
N ILE A 182 -3.13 -13.43 1.23
CA ILE A 182 -2.59 -13.39 -0.14
C ILE A 182 -1.29 -12.59 -0.16
N PHE A 183 -1.27 -11.42 0.46
CA PHE A 183 -0.11 -10.55 0.52
C PHE A 183 1.07 -11.17 1.26
N VAL A 184 0.85 -11.89 2.36
CA VAL A 184 1.95 -12.51 3.12
C VAL A 184 2.51 -13.75 2.42
N TYR A 185 1.65 -14.60 1.83
CA TYR A 185 2.07 -15.91 1.35
C TYR A 185 2.52 -15.94 -0.12
N HIS A 186 2.08 -15.00 -0.97
CA HIS A 186 2.30 -15.08 -2.41
C HIS A 186 3.77 -15.28 -2.79
N TRP A 187 4.71 -14.58 -2.13
CA TRP A 187 6.13 -14.64 -2.49
C TRP A 187 6.74 -16.03 -2.24
N ILE A 188 6.43 -16.64 -1.09
CA ILE A 188 6.86 -18.01 -0.75
C ILE A 188 6.23 -19.02 -1.69
N VAL A 189 4.94 -18.84 -2.02
CA VAL A 189 4.21 -19.71 -2.95
C VAL A 189 4.78 -19.64 -4.36
N ILE A 190 5.13 -18.45 -4.85
CA ILE A 190 5.78 -18.27 -6.16
C ILE A 190 7.10 -19.04 -6.21
N LEU A 191 7.96 -18.91 -5.20
CA LEU A 191 9.22 -19.65 -5.13
C LEU A 191 9.02 -21.17 -5.08
N PHE A 192 8.04 -21.62 -4.30
CA PHE A 192 7.69 -23.03 -4.19
C PHE A 192 7.21 -23.61 -5.53
N VAL A 193 6.26 -22.94 -6.17
CA VAL A 193 5.73 -23.35 -7.50
C VAL A 193 6.85 -23.34 -8.52
N MET A 194 7.67 -22.27 -8.57
CA MET A 194 8.79 -22.15 -9.49
C MET A 194 9.78 -23.32 -9.35
N ASN A 195 10.09 -23.74 -8.12
CA ASN A 195 11.00 -24.88 -7.88
C ASN A 195 10.43 -26.21 -8.42
N ILE A 196 9.11 -26.42 -8.34
CA ILE A 196 8.45 -27.63 -8.86
C ILE A 196 8.45 -27.64 -10.40
N ILE A 197 8.17 -26.50 -11.03
CA ILE A 197 7.96 -26.44 -12.48
C ILE A 197 9.23 -26.11 -13.27
N ILE A 198 10.38 -25.90 -12.61
CA ILE A 198 11.65 -25.51 -13.25
C ILE A 198 12.12 -26.49 -14.32
N GLN A 199 11.74 -27.77 -14.21
CA GLN A 199 12.00 -28.78 -15.22
C GLN A 199 11.35 -28.48 -16.58
N PHE A 200 10.27 -27.69 -16.60
CA PHE A 200 9.57 -27.28 -17.82
C PHE A 200 10.07 -25.95 -18.41
N LYS A 201 11.19 -25.41 -17.90
CA LYS A 201 11.72 -24.09 -18.30
C LYS A 201 11.96 -23.92 -19.81
N GLU A 202 12.20 -25.02 -20.52
CA GLU A 202 12.44 -24.99 -21.97
C GLU A 202 11.17 -24.66 -22.77
N ASN A 203 10.00 -25.06 -22.26
CA ASN A 203 8.71 -24.67 -22.84
C ASN A 203 8.17 -23.44 -22.09
N LEU A 204 8.55 -22.25 -22.55
CA LEU A 204 8.20 -20.97 -21.92
C LEU A 204 6.68 -20.80 -21.73
N PHE A 205 5.87 -21.24 -22.71
CA PHE A 205 4.42 -21.11 -22.61
C PHE A 205 3.85 -21.98 -21.49
N LEU A 206 4.26 -23.25 -21.44
CA LEU A 206 3.85 -24.19 -20.40
C LEU A 206 4.35 -23.72 -19.02
N PHE A 207 5.62 -23.31 -18.94
CA PHE A 207 6.23 -22.80 -17.72
C PHE A 207 5.48 -21.59 -17.17
N ASN A 208 5.23 -20.56 -17.99
CA ASN A 208 4.52 -19.35 -17.56
C ASN A 208 3.06 -19.64 -17.17
N SER A 209 2.38 -20.49 -17.94
CA SER A 209 0.99 -20.86 -17.65
C SER A 209 0.88 -21.58 -16.30
N LEU A 210 1.77 -22.56 -16.06
CA LEU A 210 1.84 -23.28 -14.79
C LEU A 210 2.27 -22.37 -13.63
N LEU A 211 3.21 -21.46 -13.87
CA LEU A 211 3.66 -20.51 -12.86
C LEU A 211 2.50 -19.64 -12.40
N TYR A 212 1.82 -18.94 -13.32
CA TYR A 212 0.73 -18.02 -12.96
C TYR A 212 -0.47 -18.76 -12.40
N ALA A 213 -0.93 -19.83 -13.05
CA ALA A 213 -2.09 -20.58 -12.58
C ALA A 213 -1.81 -21.24 -11.22
N GLY A 214 -0.62 -21.85 -11.07
CA GLY A 214 -0.18 -22.51 -9.85
C GLY A 214 0.02 -21.53 -8.70
N SER A 215 0.72 -20.41 -8.94
CA SER A 215 1.00 -19.41 -7.90
C SER A 215 -0.27 -18.74 -7.42
N ILE A 216 -1.16 -18.32 -8.33
CA ILE A 216 -2.42 -17.65 -7.97
C ILE A 216 -3.33 -18.62 -7.19
N SER A 217 -3.54 -19.83 -7.73
CA SER A 217 -4.46 -20.80 -7.11
C SER A 217 -3.95 -21.24 -5.74
N LEU A 218 -2.67 -21.59 -5.63
CA LEU A 218 -2.09 -22.04 -4.37
C LEU A 218 -2.04 -20.92 -3.33
N THR A 219 -1.77 -19.67 -3.75
CA THR A 219 -1.81 -18.52 -2.85
C THR A 219 -3.21 -18.28 -2.30
N ILE A 220 -4.24 -18.30 -3.15
CA ILE A 220 -5.63 -18.13 -2.72
C ILE A 220 -6.05 -19.26 -1.77
N LEU A 221 -5.65 -20.51 -2.05
CA LEU A 221 -5.94 -21.65 -1.18
C LEU A 221 -5.29 -21.51 0.19
N ILE A 222 -3.99 -21.20 0.23
CA ILE A 222 -3.26 -21.02 1.50
C ILE A 222 -3.83 -19.83 2.27
N ALA A 223 -4.09 -18.70 1.61
CA ALA A 223 -4.70 -17.52 2.21
C ALA A 223 -6.09 -17.83 2.79
N HIS A 224 -6.92 -18.59 2.07
CA HIS A 224 -8.20 -19.06 2.55
C HIS A 224 -8.06 -19.88 3.84
N PHE A 225 -7.22 -20.93 3.84
CA PHE A 225 -7.04 -21.76 5.02
C PHE A 225 -6.45 -20.99 6.20
N SER A 226 -5.53 -20.05 5.94
CA SER A 226 -4.94 -19.20 6.97
C SER A 226 -5.99 -18.27 7.59
N PHE A 227 -6.87 -17.67 6.78
CA PHE A 227 -7.94 -16.81 7.26
C PHE A 227 -8.87 -17.53 8.26
N PHE A 228 -9.31 -18.74 7.92
CA PHE A 228 -10.24 -19.50 8.76
C PHE A 228 -9.62 -20.03 10.06
N LYS A 229 -8.32 -20.39 10.03
CA LYS A 229 -7.61 -20.98 11.18
C LYS A 229 -6.94 -19.95 12.08
N PHE A 230 -6.21 -19.00 11.51
CA PHE A 230 -5.39 -18.05 12.25
C PHE A 230 -6.02 -16.68 12.33
N GLU A 231 -6.39 -16.08 11.19
CA GLU A 231 -6.84 -14.68 11.16
C GLU A 231 -8.15 -14.49 11.93
N ARG A 232 -9.12 -15.40 11.77
CA ARG A 232 -10.38 -15.38 12.52
C ARG A 232 -10.17 -15.50 14.04
N TYR A 233 -9.10 -16.15 14.48
CA TYR A 233 -8.76 -16.20 15.90
C TYR A 233 -8.30 -14.83 16.38
N PHE A 234 -7.34 -14.18 15.71
CA PHE A 234 -6.84 -12.85 16.09
C PHE A 234 -7.89 -11.75 15.97
N LEU A 235 -8.77 -11.80 14.95
CA LEU A 235 -9.86 -10.83 14.81
C LEU A 235 -10.83 -10.87 16.01
N LYS A 236 -11.10 -12.04 16.59
CA LYS A 236 -11.92 -12.15 17.81
C LYS A 236 -11.27 -11.52 19.05
N PHE A 237 -9.94 -11.38 19.07
CA PHE A 237 -9.25 -10.64 20.14
C PHE A 237 -9.38 -9.13 19.95
N LYS A 238 -9.45 -8.64 18.71
CA LYS A 238 -9.64 -7.22 18.40
C LYS A 238 -10.94 -6.68 19.00
N ASP A 239 -12.02 -7.47 18.96
CA ASP A 239 -13.33 -7.09 19.52
C ASP A 239 -13.28 -6.76 21.02
N ARG A 240 -12.28 -7.28 21.76
CA ARG A 240 -12.10 -6.99 23.19
C ARG A 240 -11.47 -5.62 23.46
N PHE A 241 -10.79 -5.02 22.49
CA PHE A 241 -10.02 -3.79 22.66
C PHE A 241 -10.55 -2.60 21.84
N THR A 242 -11.51 -2.83 20.92
CA THR A 242 -12.15 -1.75 20.15
C THR A 242 -13.29 -1.09 20.93
N GLN A 243 -13.13 0.19 21.30
CA GLN A 243 -14.20 1.01 21.90
C GLN A 243 -15.30 1.44 20.91
N ILE A 244 -15.03 1.35 19.60
CA ILE A 244 -15.96 1.72 18.54
C ILE A 244 -16.26 0.48 17.71
N ASN A 245 -17.51 0.00 17.78
CA ASN A 245 -18.00 -1.12 16.98
C ASN A 245 -17.97 -0.76 15.48
N SER A 246 -16.84 -1.03 14.84
CA SER A 246 -16.63 -0.83 13.41
C SER A 246 -16.83 -2.15 12.66
N GLN A 247 -17.93 -2.85 12.92
CA GLN A 247 -18.25 -4.09 12.20
C GLN A 247 -19.77 -4.23 12.01
N SER A 248 -20.22 -3.97 10.79
CA SER A 248 -21.34 -4.71 10.20
C SER A 248 -20.78 -6.01 9.62
N ILE A 249 -20.34 -6.94 10.49
CA ILE A 249 -20.29 -8.35 10.08
C ILE A 249 -21.72 -8.83 10.14
N ASN A 250 -22.47 -8.55 9.07
CA ASN A 250 -23.72 -9.26 8.84
C ASN A 250 -23.37 -10.72 8.54
N LYS A 251 -24.08 -11.57 9.30
CA LYS A 251 -24.22 -13.03 9.22
C LYS A 251 -23.77 -13.70 7.92
#